data_AF-A0AAW0I4V1-F1
#
_entry.id   AF-A0AAW0I4V1-F1
#
_cell.length_a   1.000
_cell.length_b   1.000
_cell.length_c   1.000
_cell.angle_alpha   90.00
_cell.angle_beta   90.00
_cell.angle_gamma   90.00
#
_symmetry.space_group_name_H-M   'P 1'
#
loop_
_entity.id
_entity.type
_entity.pdbx_description
1 polymer ?
#
loop_
_entity_poly.entity_id
_entity_poly.type
_entity_poly.pdbx_seq_one_letter_code
_entity_poly.pdbx_strand_id
1 'polypeptide(L)'
;MFLEAVFLNNLDPASIAFQIKILEKSGFSEEICIPPSLPRVPIRKSLPLAVEEVVTVIFSVVSDLFKKNSINPKAIDIVISNASMFCPTPSLSSMIVIKFRIRSNVMSFHLSGMGCSAGIISVGLAKDLLRVHCNSLALIASTESLHLNWYTGKNPPMLLTNCLFRMGGAAILLSSRKGDKSKAKYELQHLVRTNKAQDDVSHACVYQDVDSENKVGVSISKGILHVAGAALKANIVALGPLQQEYSLIRKGVYRLDDNLHNIIKELERKILYHWFN
;
A
#
# COMPACT_ATOMS: atom_id res chain seq x y z
N MET A 1 -11.33 -21.93 -4.24
CA MET A 1 -11.80 -20.57 -3.90
C MET A 1 -11.47 -19.49 -4.93
N PHE A 2 -10.22 -19.32 -5.41
CA PHE A 2 -9.88 -18.23 -6.36
C PHE A 2 -10.39 -18.41 -7.78
N LEU A 3 -10.22 -19.61 -8.37
CA LEU A 3 -10.67 -19.89 -9.73
C LEU A 3 -12.20 -19.85 -9.85
N GLU A 4 -12.92 -20.27 -8.81
CA GLU A 4 -14.38 -20.25 -8.78
C GLU A 4 -14.91 -18.82 -9.00
N ALA A 5 -14.34 -17.81 -8.36
CA ALA A 5 -14.75 -16.41 -8.57
C ALA A 5 -14.50 -15.90 -10.01
N VAL A 6 -13.53 -16.48 -10.73
CA VAL A 6 -13.26 -16.17 -12.15
C VAL A 6 -14.36 -16.77 -13.05
N PHE A 7 -14.76 -18.01 -12.79
CA PHE A 7 -15.81 -18.69 -13.56
C PHE A 7 -17.22 -18.13 -13.32
N LEU A 8 -17.43 -17.49 -12.17
CA LEU A 8 -18.76 -17.05 -11.73
C LEU A 8 -19.19 -15.65 -12.27
N ASN A 9 -18.35 -14.98 -13.06
CA ASN A 9 -18.59 -13.61 -13.52
C ASN A 9 -19.20 -13.46 -14.93
N ASN A 10 -19.74 -14.52 -15.53
CA ASN A 10 -20.23 -14.51 -16.93
C ASN A 10 -19.21 -13.92 -17.92
N LEU A 11 -17.92 -14.07 -17.63
CA LEU A 11 -16.85 -13.62 -18.51
C LEU A 11 -16.75 -14.56 -19.72
N ASP A 12 -16.32 -14.02 -20.85
CA ASP A 12 -16.08 -14.85 -22.03
C ASP A 12 -14.89 -15.81 -21.80
N PRO A 13 -14.82 -16.94 -22.52
CA PRO A 13 -13.77 -17.94 -22.34
C PRO A 13 -12.34 -17.40 -22.48
N ALA A 14 -12.11 -16.37 -23.32
CA ALA A 14 -10.77 -15.80 -23.52
C ALA A 14 -10.34 -14.98 -22.29
N SER A 15 -11.26 -14.20 -21.71
CA SER A 15 -11.02 -13.46 -20.46
C SER A 15 -10.75 -14.39 -19.27
N ILE A 16 -11.44 -15.53 -19.20
CA ILE A 16 -11.19 -16.57 -18.19
C ILE A 16 -9.79 -17.17 -18.39
N ALA A 17 -9.47 -17.63 -19.60
CA ALA A 17 -8.17 -18.21 -19.91
C ALA A 17 -7.01 -17.24 -19.65
N PHE A 18 -7.20 -15.94 -19.96
CA PHE A 18 -6.24 -14.90 -19.64
C PHE A 18 -5.98 -14.81 -18.13
N GLN A 19 -7.03 -14.70 -17.32
CA GLN A 19 -6.88 -14.57 -15.86
C GLN A 19 -6.24 -15.81 -15.24
N ILE A 20 -6.63 -17.02 -15.67
CA ILE A 20 -6.02 -18.29 -15.21
C ILE A 20 -4.52 -18.27 -15.47
N LYS A 21 -4.13 -17.96 -16.71
CA LYS A 21 -2.71 -17.92 -17.12
C LYS A 21 -1.89 -16.93 -16.30
N ILE A 22 -2.46 -15.79 -15.91
CA ILE A 22 -1.77 -14.81 -15.07
C ILE A 22 -1.70 -15.29 -13.61
N LEU A 23 -2.79 -15.83 -13.07
CA LEU A 23 -2.85 -16.32 -11.69
C LEU A 23 -1.88 -17.48 -11.44
N GLU A 24 -1.70 -18.39 -12.40
CA GLU A 24 -0.71 -19.47 -12.33
C GLU A 24 0.74 -18.95 -12.28
N LYS A 25 0.97 -17.72 -12.76
CA LYS A 25 2.30 -17.10 -12.86
C LYS A 25 2.52 -15.96 -11.88
N SER A 26 1.52 -15.58 -11.09
CA SER A 26 1.60 -14.42 -10.20
C SER A 26 2.36 -14.70 -8.91
N GLY A 27 2.68 -15.96 -8.61
CA GLY A 27 3.52 -16.34 -7.46
C GLY A 27 2.87 -16.07 -6.10
N PHE A 28 1.54 -16.11 -6.01
CA PHE A 28 0.86 -15.97 -4.73
C PHE A 28 1.02 -17.23 -3.86
N SER A 29 1.17 -17.02 -2.55
CA SER A 29 1.07 -18.09 -1.56
C SER A 29 -0.39 -18.47 -1.31
N GLU A 30 -0.64 -19.47 -0.47
CA GLU A 30 -2.00 -19.81 -0.03
C GLU A 30 -2.58 -18.84 1.01
N GLU A 31 -1.76 -17.89 1.51
CA GLU A 31 -2.13 -16.95 2.58
C GLU A 31 -2.81 -15.66 2.06
N ILE A 32 -2.88 -15.49 0.74
CA ILE A 32 -3.57 -14.34 0.16
C ILE A 32 -5.08 -14.43 0.39
N CYS A 33 -5.73 -13.28 0.47
CA CYS A 33 -7.17 -13.21 0.65
C CYS A 33 -7.81 -12.22 -0.32
N ILE A 34 -9.07 -12.50 -0.67
CA ILE A 34 -9.99 -11.58 -1.33
C ILE A 34 -11.18 -11.33 -0.41
N PRO A 35 -11.87 -10.19 -0.53
CA PRO A 35 -13.02 -9.89 0.32
C PRO A 35 -14.10 -10.96 0.19
N PRO A 36 -14.74 -11.41 1.29
CA PRO A 36 -15.85 -12.36 1.25
C PRO A 36 -17.06 -11.92 0.40
N SER A 37 -17.11 -10.64 0.04
CA SER A 37 -18.12 -10.07 -0.84
C SER A 37 -17.92 -10.41 -2.32
N LEU A 38 -16.69 -10.72 -2.78
CA LEU A 38 -16.40 -11.02 -4.18
C LEU A 38 -16.83 -12.42 -4.64
N PRO A 39 -16.74 -13.49 -3.83
CA PRO A 39 -17.27 -14.81 -4.20
C PRO A 39 -18.81 -14.87 -4.31
N ARG A 40 -19.55 -13.80 -4.00
CA ARG A 40 -21.02 -13.76 -4.10
C ARG A 40 -21.45 -13.46 -5.54
N VAL A 41 -22.32 -14.31 -6.08
CA VAL A 41 -22.74 -14.26 -7.49
C VAL A 41 -24.19 -13.82 -7.60
N PRO A 42 -24.51 -12.84 -8.47
CA PRO A 42 -23.59 -12.02 -9.25
C PRO A 42 -22.81 -11.02 -8.36
N ILE A 43 -21.60 -10.61 -8.77
CA ILE A 43 -20.86 -9.56 -8.07
C ILE A 43 -21.67 -8.27 -8.10
N ARG A 44 -22.08 -7.79 -6.93
CA ARG A 44 -22.79 -6.52 -6.75
C ARG A 44 -21.90 -5.54 -6.01
N LYS A 45 -21.46 -4.49 -6.72
CA LYS A 45 -20.78 -3.35 -6.11
C LYS A 45 -21.71 -2.72 -5.07
N SER A 46 -21.21 -2.53 -3.86
CA SER A 46 -22.00 -2.11 -2.70
C SER A 46 -21.10 -1.33 -1.76
N LEU A 47 -21.46 -0.07 -1.50
CA LEU A 47 -20.71 0.78 -0.58
C LEU A 47 -20.63 0.16 0.82
N PRO A 48 -21.72 -0.36 1.43
CA PRO A 48 -21.64 -1.05 2.72
C PRO A 48 -20.62 -2.20 2.77
N LEU A 49 -20.55 -3.03 1.73
CA LEU A 49 -19.60 -4.15 1.69
C LEU A 49 -18.15 -3.67 1.51
N ALA A 50 -17.94 -2.58 0.78
CA ALA A 50 -16.62 -1.95 0.66
C ALA A 50 -16.17 -1.30 1.98
N VAL A 51 -17.10 -0.65 2.69
CA VAL A 51 -16.84 -0.15 4.05
C VAL A 51 -16.48 -1.33 4.96
N GLU A 52 -17.27 -2.41 4.95
CA GLU A 52 -17.03 -3.61 5.75
C GLU A 52 -15.65 -4.22 5.49
N GLU A 53 -15.26 -4.38 4.21
CA GLU A 53 -13.93 -4.83 3.79
C GLU A 53 -12.83 -3.98 4.43
N VAL A 54 -12.88 -2.67 4.18
CA VAL A 54 -11.82 -1.75 4.57
C VAL A 54 -11.74 -1.60 6.08
N VAL A 55 -12.87 -1.49 6.79
CA VAL A 55 -12.86 -1.36 8.25
C VAL A 55 -12.40 -2.65 8.92
N THR A 56 -12.73 -3.82 8.37
CA THR A 56 -12.24 -5.11 8.88
C THR A 56 -10.73 -5.15 8.85
N VAL A 57 -10.13 -4.79 7.73
CA VAL A 57 -8.67 -4.78 7.58
C VAL A 57 -8.04 -3.70 8.45
N ILE A 58 -8.47 -2.45 8.32
CA ILE A 58 -7.79 -1.32 8.96
C ILE A 58 -7.91 -1.37 10.49
N PHE A 59 -9.07 -1.80 11.03
CA PHE A 59 -9.23 -1.95 12.48
C PHE A 59 -8.43 -3.12 13.02
N SER A 60 -8.30 -4.22 12.27
CA SER A 60 -7.50 -5.36 12.69
C SER A 60 -6.03 -4.97 12.83
N VAL A 61 -5.44 -4.35 11.81
CA VAL A 61 -4.01 -3.98 11.84
C VAL A 61 -3.70 -2.91 12.88
N VAL A 62 -4.60 -1.93 13.10
CA VAL A 62 -4.43 -0.90 14.14
C VAL A 62 -4.61 -1.49 15.54
N SER A 63 -5.61 -2.35 15.74
CA SER A 63 -5.84 -3.06 17.00
C SER A 63 -4.63 -3.90 17.39
N ASP A 64 -4.09 -4.67 16.45
CA ASP A 64 -2.91 -5.51 16.68
C ASP A 64 -1.68 -4.68 16.99
N LEU A 65 -1.47 -3.57 16.27
CA LEU A 65 -0.37 -2.65 16.54
C LEU A 65 -0.45 -2.04 17.94
N PHE A 66 -1.63 -1.58 18.36
CA PHE A 66 -1.83 -1.04 19.70
C PHE A 66 -1.64 -2.07 20.80
N LYS A 67 -2.17 -3.29 20.61
CA LYS A 67 -2.00 -4.39 21.57
C LYS A 67 -0.54 -4.80 21.70
N LYS A 68 0.14 -5.06 20.57
CA LYS A 68 1.54 -5.52 20.53
C LYS A 68 2.52 -4.53 21.18
N ASN A 69 2.21 -3.24 21.13
CA ASN A 69 3.08 -2.17 21.65
C ASN A 69 2.54 -1.51 22.92
N SER A 70 1.45 -2.04 23.50
CA SER A 70 0.77 -1.48 24.69
C SER A 70 0.49 0.02 24.60
N ILE A 71 0.02 0.47 23.44
CA ILE A 71 -0.24 1.89 23.16
C ILE A 71 -1.64 2.28 23.62
N ASN A 72 -1.73 3.31 24.45
CA ASN A 72 -2.99 3.98 24.72
C ASN A 72 -3.39 4.80 23.49
N PRO A 73 -4.57 4.56 22.86
CA PRO A 73 -5.02 5.35 21.71
C PRO A 73 -5.10 6.86 21.95
N LYS A 74 -5.29 7.29 23.22
CA LYS A 74 -5.26 8.71 23.60
C LYS A 74 -3.88 9.35 23.47
N ALA A 75 -2.81 8.56 23.38
CA ALA A 75 -1.46 9.03 23.17
C ALA A 75 -1.15 9.35 21.70
N ILE A 76 -2.06 9.09 20.75
CA ILE A 76 -1.86 9.39 19.33
C ILE A 76 -2.12 10.87 19.08
N ASP A 77 -1.15 11.55 18.46
CA ASP A 77 -1.23 12.98 18.13
C ASP A 77 -1.62 13.21 16.65
N ILE A 78 -1.23 12.29 15.77
CA ILE A 78 -1.46 12.35 14.32
C ILE A 78 -2.00 11.00 13.83
N VAL A 79 -3.03 11.02 12.99
CA VAL A 79 -3.56 9.84 12.28
C VAL A 79 -3.51 10.13 10.79
N ILE A 80 -2.81 9.28 10.04
CA ILE A 80 -2.77 9.30 8.59
C ILE A 80 -3.31 7.95 8.11
N SER A 81 -4.44 7.97 7.41
CA SER A 81 -4.93 6.80 6.70
C SER A 81 -4.69 6.96 5.21
N ASN A 82 -4.52 5.85 4.48
CA ASN A 82 -4.54 5.89 3.02
C ASN A 82 -5.26 4.69 2.42
N ALA A 83 -5.97 4.96 1.32
CA ALA A 83 -6.57 3.99 0.42
C ALA A 83 -6.76 4.66 -0.95
N SER A 84 -6.28 4.04 -2.03
CA SER A 84 -6.19 4.71 -3.33
C SER A 84 -7.53 4.79 -4.04
N MET A 85 -8.31 3.72 -3.96
CA MET A 85 -9.54 3.52 -4.71
C MET A 85 -10.79 3.51 -3.82
N PHE A 86 -10.66 4.02 -2.59
CA PHE A 86 -11.76 4.13 -1.63
C PHE A 86 -11.62 5.36 -0.73
N CYS A 87 -12.44 6.38 -0.97
CA CYS A 87 -12.47 7.63 -0.20
C CYS A 87 -13.92 7.95 0.25
N PRO A 88 -14.42 7.28 1.31
CA PRO A 88 -15.79 7.48 1.79
C PRO A 88 -15.94 8.80 2.55
N THR A 89 -17.19 9.24 2.73
CA THR A 89 -17.57 10.29 3.68
C THR A 89 -18.46 9.66 4.76
N PRO A 90 -18.05 9.63 6.05
CA PRO A 90 -16.78 10.13 6.60
C PRO A 90 -15.55 9.30 6.19
N SER A 91 -14.35 9.90 6.30
CA SER A 91 -13.09 9.27 5.86
C SER A 91 -12.65 8.09 6.73
N LEU A 92 -11.72 7.28 6.22
CA LEU A 92 -11.11 6.17 6.99
C LEU A 92 -10.39 6.66 8.25
N SER A 93 -9.71 7.81 8.19
CA SER A 93 -9.07 8.40 9.37
C SER A 93 -10.10 8.76 10.44
N SER A 94 -11.25 9.31 10.05
CA SER A 94 -12.37 9.57 10.96
C SER A 94 -12.91 8.28 11.58
N MET A 95 -13.04 7.21 10.79
CA MET A 95 -13.47 5.89 11.27
C MET A 95 -12.49 5.30 12.30
N ILE A 96 -11.18 5.45 12.10
CA ILE A 96 -10.16 5.06 13.09
C ILE A 96 -10.32 5.87 14.39
N VAL A 97 -10.42 7.20 14.27
CA VAL A 97 -10.52 8.10 15.44
C VAL A 97 -11.72 7.74 16.31
N ILE A 98 -12.90 7.52 15.71
CA ILE A 98 -14.09 7.15 16.47
C ILE A 98 -14.01 5.72 17.04
N LYS A 99 -13.50 4.75 16.27
CA LYS A 99 -13.40 3.34 16.69
C LYS A 99 -12.49 3.17 17.90
N PHE A 100 -11.32 3.79 17.88
CA PHE A 100 -10.32 3.66 18.94
C PHE A 100 -10.41 4.75 20.00
N ARG A 101 -11.43 5.63 19.92
CA ARG A 101 -11.64 6.75 20.84
C ARG A 101 -10.39 7.61 20.98
N ILE A 102 -9.71 7.89 19.87
CA ILE A 102 -8.57 8.81 19.85
C ILE A 102 -9.05 10.19 20.33
N ARG A 103 -8.15 11.00 20.89
CA ARG A 103 -8.47 12.31 21.45
C ARG A 103 -8.99 13.28 20.39
N SER A 104 -9.82 14.25 20.79
CA SER A 104 -10.54 15.16 19.88
C SER A 104 -9.64 16.16 19.14
N ASN A 105 -8.47 16.48 19.67
CA ASN A 105 -7.49 17.38 19.06
C ASN A 105 -6.44 16.65 18.22
N VAL A 106 -6.74 15.44 17.75
CA VAL A 106 -5.86 14.68 16.84
C VAL A 106 -5.82 15.33 15.46
N MET A 107 -4.63 15.42 14.87
CA MET A 107 -4.52 15.79 13.45
C MET A 107 -4.86 14.57 12.60
N SER A 108 -5.89 14.67 11.75
CA SER A 108 -6.46 13.54 11.01
C SER A 108 -6.39 13.77 9.51
N PHE A 109 -5.71 12.88 8.78
CA PHE A 109 -5.51 12.96 7.34
C PHE A 109 -5.92 11.65 6.66
N HIS A 110 -6.54 11.76 5.49
CA HIS A 110 -6.82 10.64 4.61
C HIS A 110 -6.23 10.94 3.23
N LEU A 111 -5.38 10.04 2.72
CA LEU A 111 -4.75 10.15 1.41
C LEU A 111 -5.37 9.15 0.44
N SER A 112 -5.73 9.62 -0.75
CA SER A 112 -6.33 8.81 -1.81
C SER A 112 -5.70 9.12 -3.17
N GLY A 113 -5.94 8.28 -4.18
CA GLY A 113 -5.44 8.48 -5.55
C GLY A 113 -3.93 8.30 -5.77
N MET A 114 -3.15 7.92 -4.75
CA MET A 114 -1.69 7.80 -4.87
C MET A 114 -1.18 6.39 -5.22
N GLY A 115 -2.10 5.42 -5.36
CA GLY A 115 -1.80 4.03 -5.68
C GLY A 115 -0.85 3.37 -4.68
N CYS A 116 -0.06 2.41 -5.15
CA CYS A 116 0.90 1.65 -4.36
C CYS A 116 1.98 2.54 -3.67
N SER A 117 2.11 3.81 -4.04
CA SER A 117 3.03 4.75 -3.40
C SER A 117 2.46 5.43 -2.14
N ALA A 118 1.17 5.27 -1.84
CA ALA A 118 0.49 5.94 -0.75
C ALA A 118 1.13 5.67 0.63
N GLY A 119 1.68 4.47 0.85
CA GLY A 119 2.39 4.12 2.08
C GLY A 119 3.59 5.01 2.34
N ILE A 120 4.53 5.11 1.37
CA ILE A 120 5.74 5.93 1.54
C ILE A 120 5.43 7.44 1.57
N ILE A 121 4.35 7.87 0.89
CA ILE A 121 3.85 9.26 0.99
C ILE A 121 3.38 9.55 2.41
N SER A 122 2.62 8.64 2.99
CA SER A 122 2.13 8.77 4.37
C SER A 122 3.28 8.87 5.37
N VAL A 123 4.34 8.09 5.16
CA VAL A 123 5.58 8.18 5.98
C VAL A 123 6.25 9.53 5.80
N GLY A 124 6.34 10.06 4.57
CA GLY A 124 6.86 11.39 4.31
C GLY A 124 6.06 12.49 5.03
N LEU A 125 4.73 12.46 4.90
CA LEU A 125 3.85 13.39 5.61
C LEU A 125 4.01 13.29 7.12
N ALA A 126 4.05 12.08 7.68
CA ALA A 126 4.27 11.88 9.11
C ALA A 126 5.61 12.45 9.57
N LYS A 127 6.69 12.20 8.81
CA LYS A 127 8.03 12.72 9.10
C LYS A 127 8.02 14.26 9.18
N ASP A 128 7.40 14.91 8.21
CA ASP A 128 7.37 16.38 8.16
C ASP A 128 6.50 16.96 9.30
N LEU A 129 5.36 16.33 9.60
CA LEU A 129 4.53 16.72 10.75
C LEU A 129 5.24 16.50 12.09
N LEU A 130 5.95 15.38 12.27
CA LEU A 130 6.68 15.08 13.50
C LEU A 130 7.88 15.99 13.75
N ARG A 131 8.42 16.61 12.69
CA ARG A 131 9.46 17.65 12.79
C ARG A 131 8.89 18.97 13.34
N VAL A 132 7.67 19.33 12.92
CA VAL A 132 6.99 20.56 13.38
C VAL A 132 6.37 20.35 14.76
N HIS A 133 5.71 19.21 14.96
CA HIS A 133 5.07 18.81 16.21
C HIS A 133 6.00 17.86 16.99
N CYS A 134 6.96 18.44 17.71
CA CYS A 134 7.89 17.67 18.52
C CYS A 134 7.16 16.89 19.64
N ASN A 135 7.82 15.83 20.15
CA ASN A 135 7.28 14.96 21.20
C ASN A 135 5.91 14.33 20.85
N SER A 136 5.67 14.06 19.57
CA SER A 136 4.41 13.50 19.06
C SER A 136 4.56 12.07 18.57
N LEU A 137 3.43 11.38 18.46
CA LEU A 137 3.26 10.01 17.99
C LEU A 137 2.23 9.99 16.86
N ALA A 138 2.67 9.53 15.70
CA ALA A 138 1.86 9.41 14.50
C ALA A 138 1.49 7.95 14.23
N LEU A 139 0.20 7.69 14.00
CA LEU A 139 -0.32 6.44 13.46
C LEU A 139 -0.50 6.58 11.95
N ILE A 140 0.11 5.68 11.20
CA ILE A 140 -0.17 5.48 9.78
C ILE A 140 -0.94 4.18 9.63
N ALA A 141 -2.04 4.18 8.88
CA ALA A 141 -2.80 2.98 8.53
C ALA A 141 -3.11 2.95 7.02
N SER A 142 -2.64 1.91 6.35
CA SER A 142 -2.76 1.73 4.90
C SER A 142 -3.62 0.51 4.61
N THR A 143 -4.51 0.62 3.62
CA THR A 143 -5.31 -0.50 3.13
C THR A 143 -5.86 -0.16 1.74
N GLU A 144 -6.40 -1.13 1.02
CA GLU A 144 -7.02 -0.93 -0.29
C GLU A 144 -8.33 -1.72 -0.37
N SER A 145 -9.31 -1.22 -1.13
CA SER A 145 -10.59 -1.93 -1.35
C SER A 145 -10.64 -2.54 -2.75
N LEU A 146 -10.98 -3.83 -2.80
CA LEU A 146 -11.23 -4.54 -4.05
C LEU A 146 -12.71 -4.55 -4.43
N HIS A 147 -13.63 -4.47 -3.47
CA HIS A 147 -15.06 -4.70 -3.72
C HIS A 147 -15.67 -3.78 -4.80
N LEU A 148 -15.40 -2.48 -4.73
CA LEU A 148 -15.91 -1.51 -5.73
C LEU A 148 -15.09 -1.50 -7.02
N ASN A 149 -13.87 -2.04 -6.97
CA ASN A 149 -12.87 -1.90 -8.02
C ASN A 149 -12.68 -3.17 -8.85
N TRP A 150 -13.39 -4.26 -8.51
CA TRP A 150 -13.41 -5.47 -9.32
C TRP A 150 -13.95 -5.17 -10.72
N TYR A 151 -13.14 -5.52 -11.72
CA TYR A 151 -13.46 -5.27 -13.12
C TYR A 151 -14.28 -6.43 -13.70
N THR A 152 -15.37 -6.11 -14.40
CA THR A 152 -16.32 -7.10 -14.94
C THR A 152 -16.44 -7.05 -16.47
N GLY A 153 -15.58 -6.27 -17.13
CA GLY A 153 -15.48 -6.26 -18.59
C GLY A 153 -14.42 -7.26 -19.09
N LYS A 154 -13.95 -7.04 -20.32
CA LYS A 154 -13.10 -8.00 -21.06
C LYS A 154 -11.73 -7.44 -21.45
N ASN A 155 -11.45 -6.18 -21.10
CA ASN A 155 -10.21 -5.50 -21.45
C ASN A 155 -9.01 -6.08 -20.67
N PRO A 156 -8.02 -6.73 -21.32
CA PRO A 156 -6.95 -7.44 -20.61
C PRO A 156 -6.08 -6.56 -19.67
N PRO A 157 -5.64 -5.35 -20.06
CA PRO A 157 -5.03 -4.38 -19.15
C PRO A 157 -5.80 -4.10 -17.84
N MET A 158 -7.13 -4.16 -17.88
CA MET A 158 -7.98 -3.98 -16.70
C MET A 158 -8.20 -5.29 -15.93
N LEU A 159 -8.36 -6.42 -16.62
CA LEU A 159 -8.45 -7.75 -16.01
C LEU A 159 -7.21 -8.11 -15.19
N LEU A 160 -6.04 -7.56 -15.55
CA LEU A 160 -4.81 -7.77 -14.81
C LEU A 160 -4.95 -7.39 -13.32
N THR A 161 -5.77 -6.39 -13.00
CA THR A 161 -5.98 -5.95 -11.61
C THR A 161 -6.72 -6.97 -10.75
N ASN A 162 -7.71 -7.69 -11.33
CA ASN A 162 -8.38 -8.81 -10.66
C ASN A 162 -7.38 -9.93 -10.33
N CYS A 163 -6.39 -10.14 -11.21
CA CYS A 163 -5.35 -11.12 -11.00
C CYS A 163 -4.34 -10.68 -9.93
N LEU A 164 -3.94 -9.40 -9.88
CA LEU A 164 -2.83 -8.94 -9.06
C LEU A 164 -3.22 -8.44 -7.66
N PHE A 165 -4.36 -7.79 -7.51
CA PHE A 165 -4.67 -7.10 -6.26
C PHE A 165 -5.33 -8.03 -5.24
N ARG A 166 -4.89 -7.91 -3.98
CA ARG A 166 -5.38 -8.68 -2.84
C ARG A 166 -5.76 -7.76 -1.70
N MET A 167 -6.67 -8.25 -0.87
CA MET A 167 -7.08 -7.54 0.33
C MET A 167 -5.92 -7.58 1.33
N GLY A 168 -5.60 -6.43 1.90
CA GLY A 168 -4.49 -6.31 2.85
C GLY A 168 -4.40 -4.94 3.47
N GLY A 169 -3.65 -4.85 4.55
CA GLY A 169 -3.40 -3.58 5.22
C GLY A 169 -2.18 -3.65 6.12
N ALA A 170 -1.71 -2.47 6.52
CA ALA A 170 -0.59 -2.32 7.43
C ALA A 170 -0.81 -1.10 8.31
N ALA A 171 -0.22 -1.12 9.51
CA ALA A 171 -0.19 0.04 10.37
C ALA A 171 1.21 0.24 10.96
N ILE A 172 1.62 1.50 11.09
CA ILE A 172 2.95 1.91 11.54
C ILE A 172 2.80 3.00 12.59
N LEU A 173 3.64 2.96 13.63
CA LEU A 173 3.85 4.07 14.56
C LEU A 173 5.16 4.76 14.23
N LEU A 174 5.12 6.08 14.09
CA LEU A 174 6.31 6.94 14.04
C LEU A 174 6.28 7.90 15.21
N SER A 175 7.42 8.07 15.88
CA SER A 175 7.51 8.90 17.08
C SER A 175 8.66 9.90 16.98
N SER A 176 8.43 11.12 17.44
CA SER A 176 9.49 12.11 17.73
C SER A 176 9.79 12.21 19.23
N ARG A 177 9.22 11.31 20.06
CA ARG A 177 9.43 11.29 21.51
C ARG A 177 10.76 10.62 21.86
N LYS A 178 11.57 11.30 22.67
CA LYS A 178 12.85 10.75 23.15
C LYS A 178 12.68 9.42 23.89
N GLY A 179 11.59 9.27 24.65
CA GLY A 179 11.28 8.07 25.43
C GLY A 179 10.94 6.84 24.60
N ASP A 180 10.56 7.01 23.32
CA ASP A 180 10.23 5.89 22.44
C ASP A 180 11.47 5.34 21.70
N LYS A 181 12.62 6.03 21.76
CA LYS A 181 13.84 5.66 21.04
C LYS A 181 14.34 4.26 21.41
N SER A 182 14.26 3.87 22.68
CA SER A 182 14.69 2.53 23.14
C SER A 182 13.73 1.41 22.75
N LYS A 183 12.50 1.73 22.34
CA LYS A 183 11.47 0.78 21.92
C LYS A 183 11.34 0.69 20.39
N ALA A 184 11.88 1.67 19.67
CA ALA A 184 11.77 1.75 18.22
C ALA A 184 12.52 0.58 17.57
N LYS A 185 11.84 -0.12 16.65
CA LYS A 185 12.45 -1.19 15.85
C LYS A 185 13.41 -0.64 14.78
N TYR A 186 13.10 0.55 14.27
CA TYR A 186 13.81 1.19 13.18
C TYR A 186 13.88 2.70 13.40
N GLU A 187 14.92 3.33 12.86
CA GLU A 187 15.07 4.78 12.81
C GLU A 187 15.01 5.25 11.35
N LEU A 188 14.11 6.18 11.04
CA LEU A 188 13.97 6.74 9.69
C LEU A 188 15.08 7.76 9.42
N GLN A 189 16.15 7.32 8.76
CA GLN A 189 17.28 8.20 8.41
C GLN A 189 16.96 9.10 7.22
N HIS A 190 16.60 8.49 6.09
CA HIS A 190 16.36 9.20 4.83
C HIS A 190 15.07 8.72 4.17
N LEU A 191 14.43 9.63 3.44
CA LEU A 191 13.25 9.36 2.64
C LEU A 191 13.37 10.13 1.33
N VAL A 192 13.49 9.40 0.23
CA VAL A 192 13.60 9.94 -1.13
C VAL A 192 12.37 9.53 -1.93
N ARG A 193 11.85 10.47 -2.72
CA ARG A 193 10.73 10.25 -3.63
C ARG A 193 11.00 10.94 -4.95
N THR A 194 10.88 10.18 -6.03
CA THR A 194 10.83 10.73 -7.40
C THR A 194 9.38 10.89 -7.83
N ASN A 195 9.01 12.08 -8.28
CA ASN A 195 7.70 12.35 -8.88
C ASN A 195 7.86 12.50 -10.40
N LYS A 196 7.18 11.65 -11.17
CA LYS A 196 7.17 11.68 -12.64
C LYS A 196 5.79 12.06 -13.21
N ALA A 197 4.95 12.79 -12.46
CA ALA A 197 3.60 13.13 -12.92
C ALA A 197 3.55 14.02 -14.18
N GLN A 198 4.62 14.75 -14.50
CA GLN A 198 4.73 15.55 -15.73
C GLN A 198 5.17 14.74 -16.97
N ASP A 199 5.48 13.46 -16.79
CA ASP A 199 5.88 12.56 -17.87
C ASP A 199 4.63 11.80 -18.33
N ASP A 200 4.15 12.07 -19.55
CA ASP A 200 2.87 11.55 -20.06
C ASP A 200 2.79 10.02 -20.01
N VAL A 201 3.89 9.34 -20.34
CA VAL A 201 3.98 7.87 -20.30
C VAL A 201 3.82 7.36 -18.87
N SER A 202 4.46 8.02 -17.91
CA SER A 202 4.37 7.69 -16.49
C SER A 202 2.98 7.99 -15.92
N HIS A 203 2.39 9.11 -16.32
CA HIS A 203 1.06 9.52 -15.90
C HIS A 203 -0.03 8.56 -16.42
N ALA A 204 0.06 8.16 -17.69
CA ALA A 204 -0.88 7.22 -18.32
C ALA A 204 -0.60 5.74 -17.99
N CYS A 205 0.35 5.46 -17.09
CA CYS A 205 0.82 4.10 -16.89
C CYS A 205 -0.14 3.23 -16.09
N VAL A 206 -0.77 3.80 -15.06
CA VAL A 206 -1.81 3.17 -14.25
C VAL A 206 -2.90 4.20 -14.03
N TYR A 207 -4.08 3.96 -14.60
CA TYR A 207 -5.17 4.92 -14.59
C TYR A 207 -6.51 4.19 -14.44
N GLN A 208 -7.45 4.84 -13.74
CA GLN A 208 -8.83 4.39 -13.68
C GLN A 208 -9.56 4.90 -14.93
N ASP A 209 -10.28 4.01 -15.61
CA ASP A 209 -11.01 4.35 -16.83
C ASP A 209 -12.27 3.52 -17.00
N VAL A 210 -13.03 3.86 -18.03
CA VAL A 210 -14.25 3.20 -18.45
C VAL A 210 -13.99 2.53 -19.80
N ASP A 211 -14.26 1.23 -19.91
CA ASP A 211 -14.15 0.53 -21.18
C ASP A 211 -15.29 0.87 -22.16
N SER A 212 -15.22 0.32 -23.37
CA SER A 212 -16.24 0.52 -24.43
C SER A 212 -17.63 -0.03 -24.06
N GLU A 213 -17.74 -0.88 -23.03
CA GLU A 213 -18.99 -1.45 -22.53
C GLU A 213 -19.46 -0.75 -21.23
N ASN A 214 -18.93 0.46 -20.94
CA ASN A 214 -19.21 1.26 -19.74
C ASN A 214 -18.86 0.57 -18.41
N LYS A 215 -17.86 -0.31 -18.40
CA LYS A 215 -17.35 -0.94 -17.18
C LYS A 215 -16.13 -0.16 -16.68
N VAL A 216 -16.24 0.34 -15.44
CA VAL A 216 -15.12 0.98 -14.74
C VAL A 216 -14.09 -0.07 -14.33
N GLY A 217 -12.82 0.18 -14.64
CA GLY A 217 -11.67 -0.63 -14.23
C GLY A 217 -10.42 0.22 -14.04
N VAL A 218 -9.37 -0.39 -13.50
CA VAL A 218 -8.03 0.21 -13.45
C VAL A 218 -7.18 -0.47 -14.51
N SER A 219 -6.66 0.31 -15.46
CA SER A 219 -5.83 -0.17 -16.55
C SER A 219 -4.36 -0.10 -16.18
N ILE A 220 -3.62 -1.18 -16.40
CA ILE A 220 -2.15 -1.22 -16.24
C ILE A 220 -1.51 -1.32 -17.62
N SER A 221 -0.71 -0.31 -17.99
CA SER A 221 -0.01 -0.29 -19.27
C SER A 221 1.13 -1.31 -19.30
N LYS A 222 1.48 -1.79 -20.51
CA LYS A 222 2.67 -2.64 -20.72
C LYS A 222 4.00 -1.92 -20.39
N GLY A 223 3.99 -0.58 -20.34
CA GLY A 223 5.14 0.25 -20.03
C GLY A 223 5.49 0.32 -18.53
N ILE A 224 4.68 -0.28 -17.65
CA ILE A 224 4.84 -0.17 -16.19
C ILE A 224 6.22 -0.58 -15.70
N LEU A 225 6.81 -1.64 -16.25
CA LEU A 225 8.14 -2.10 -15.85
C LEU A 225 9.22 -1.07 -16.20
N HIS A 226 9.09 -0.40 -17.34
CA HIS A 226 10.03 0.65 -17.75
C HIS A 226 9.90 1.89 -16.86
N VAL A 227 8.67 2.36 -16.64
CA VAL A 227 8.38 3.53 -15.78
C VAL A 227 8.84 3.28 -14.35
N ALA A 228 8.51 2.12 -13.77
CA ALA A 228 8.92 1.74 -12.43
C ALA A 228 10.44 1.60 -12.31
N GLY A 229 11.09 0.98 -13.29
CA GLY A 229 12.55 0.86 -13.33
C GLY A 229 13.27 2.21 -13.39
N ALA A 230 12.76 3.14 -14.20
CA ALA A 230 13.30 4.49 -14.27
C ALA A 230 13.15 5.26 -12.95
N ALA A 231 11.98 5.18 -12.32
CA ALA A 231 11.73 5.82 -11.02
C ALA A 231 12.58 5.20 -9.89
N LEU A 232 12.75 3.88 -9.89
CA LEU A 232 13.60 3.17 -8.93
C LEU A 232 15.07 3.58 -9.09
N LYS A 233 15.57 3.62 -10.33
CA LYS A 233 16.93 4.09 -10.63
C LYS A 233 17.17 5.51 -10.11
N ALA A 234 16.24 6.43 -10.37
CA ALA A 234 16.33 7.80 -9.88
C ALA A 234 16.38 7.87 -8.34
N ASN A 235 15.54 7.09 -7.64
CA ASN A 235 15.55 7.03 -6.19
C ASN A 235 16.87 6.47 -5.62
N ILE A 236 17.43 5.41 -6.22
CA ILE A 236 18.70 4.82 -5.79
C ILE A 236 19.85 5.83 -5.96
N VAL A 237 19.91 6.52 -7.11
CA VAL A 237 20.93 7.55 -7.38
C VAL A 237 20.87 8.68 -6.35
N ALA A 238 19.66 9.14 -6.00
CA ALA A 238 19.48 10.18 -5.00
C ALA A 238 19.76 9.71 -3.56
N LEU A 239 19.57 8.42 -3.25
CA LEU A 239 19.88 7.85 -1.93
C LEU A 239 21.38 7.61 -1.71
N GLY A 240 22.14 7.32 -2.77
CA GLY A 240 23.57 6.94 -2.67
C GLY A 240 24.43 7.90 -1.84
N PRO A 241 24.43 9.22 -2.14
CA PRO A 241 25.23 10.19 -1.37
C PRO A 241 24.81 10.31 0.10
N LEU A 242 23.52 10.13 0.41
CA LEU A 242 22.99 10.27 1.77
C LEU A 242 23.47 9.14 2.70
N GLN A 243 23.76 7.96 2.16
CA GLN A 243 24.29 6.84 2.94
C GLN A 243 25.76 7.04 3.35
N GLN A 244 26.54 7.78 2.56
CA GLN A 244 27.96 8.02 2.84
C GLN A 244 28.19 8.94 4.03
N GLU A 245 27.20 9.77 4.41
CA GLU A 245 27.27 10.61 5.62
C GLU A 245 27.35 9.79 6.93
N TYR A 246 26.95 8.51 6.91
CA TYR A 246 26.92 7.65 8.10
C TYR A 246 28.00 6.56 8.17
N SER A 247 28.77 6.31 7.09
CA SER A 247 29.86 5.32 7.13
C SER A 247 31.02 5.68 8.08
N LEU A 248 31.00 6.87 8.69
CA LEU A 248 31.98 7.31 9.69
C LEU A 248 31.58 6.99 11.15
N ILE A 249 30.37 6.46 11.43
CA ILE A 249 29.96 6.13 12.81
C ILE A 249 29.50 4.67 12.95
N ARG A 250 30.49 3.84 13.31
CA ARG A 250 30.48 2.55 14.02
C ARG A 250 29.83 1.29 13.40
N LYS A 251 30.77 0.42 13.01
CA LYS A 251 30.88 -1.04 13.27
C LYS A 251 29.75 -1.94 12.76
N GLY A 252 30.03 -2.52 11.59
CA GLY A 252 29.41 -3.75 11.11
C GLY A 252 28.96 -3.64 9.66
N VAL A 253 29.85 -3.28 8.73
CA VAL A 253 29.50 -3.20 7.31
C VAL A 253 30.52 -3.96 6.47
N TYR A 254 30.01 -4.96 5.77
CA TYR A 254 30.66 -5.70 4.71
C TYR A 254 31.17 -4.75 3.64
N ARG A 255 32.41 -4.98 3.20
CA ARG A 255 33.05 -4.29 2.08
C ARG A 255 32.13 -4.31 0.84
N LEU A 256 31.81 -3.13 0.34
CA LEU A 256 31.20 -2.91 -0.97
C LEU A 256 32.29 -3.09 -2.03
N ASP A 257 32.44 -4.31 -2.54
CA ASP A 257 33.09 -4.56 -3.83
C ASP A 257 32.18 -5.48 -4.66
N ASP A 258 31.88 -5.01 -5.87
CA ASP A 258 31.33 -5.71 -7.04
C ASP A 258 30.23 -6.76 -6.82
N ASN A 259 28.99 -6.31 -6.59
CA ASN A 259 27.78 -6.90 -7.18
C ASN A 259 26.49 -6.16 -6.79
N LEU A 260 26.29 -4.96 -7.34
CA LEU A 260 25.04 -4.18 -7.21
C LEU A 260 23.80 -5.00 -7.64
N HIS A 261 23.97 -5.93 -8.59
CA HIS A 261 22.91 -6.82 -9.06
C HIS A 261 22.47 -7.86 -8.02
N ASN A 262 23.39 -8.36 -7.18
CA ASN A 262 23.04 -9.27 -6.08
C ASN A 262 22.43 -8.52 -4.89
N ILE A 263 22.85 -7.28 -4.64
CA ILE A 263 22.27 -6.42 -3.60
C ILE A 263 20.82 -6.06 -3.95
N ILE A 264 20.50 -5.76 -5.20
CA ILE A 264 19.12 -5.52 -5.64
C ILE A 264 18.28 -6.81 -5.50
N LYS A 265 18.79 -7.97 -5.92
CA LYS A 265 18.10 -9.26 -5.72
C LYS A 265 17.92 -9.64 -4.25
N GLU A 266 18.81 -9.19 -3.36
CA GLU A 266 18.74 -9.48 -1.94
C GLU A 266 17.88 -8.47 -1.17
N LEU A 267 17.83 -7.22 -1.62
CA LEU A 267 16.86 -6.22 -1.16
C LEU A 267 15.46 -6.57 -1.64
N GLU A 268 15.27 -7.03 -2.88
CA GLU A 268 13.99 -7.54 -3.38
C GLU A 268 13.56 -8.78 -2.60
N ARG A 269 14.48 -9.74 -2.33
CA ARG A 269 14.18 -10.89 -1.46
C ARG A 269 13.82 -10.48 -0.04
N LYS A 270 14.56 -9.58 0.60
CA LYS A 270 14.30 -9.18 2.00
C LYS A 270 13.09 -8.27 2.15
N ILE A 271 12.80 -7.41 1.17
CA ILE A 271 11.57 -6.61 1.14
C ILE A 271 10.35 -7.52 0.92
N LEU A 272 10.46 -8.59 0.13
CA LEU A 272 9.37 -9.58 -0.01
C LEU A 272 9.23 -10.48 1.24
N TYR A 273 10.33 -10.87 1.88
CA TYR A 273 10.30 -11.73 3.07
C TYR A 273 9.87 -11.02 4.35
N HIS A 274 10.09 -9.71 4.52
CA HIS A 274 9.69 -8.99 5.74
C HIS A 274 8.28 -8.40 5.74
N TRP A 275 7.49 -8.72 4.70
CA TRP A 275 6.04 -8.51 4.73
C TRP A 275 5.26 -9.75 5.18
N PHE A 276 5.93 -10.90 5.31
CA PHE A 276 5.37 -12.13 5.88
C PHE A 276 6.36 -12.72 6.89
N ASN A 277 6.13 -12.37 8.17
CA ASN A 277 6.86 -12.69 9.42
C ASN A 277 7.79 -11.61 9.97
#